data_AF-A0A2K9P0D0-F1
#
_entry.id   AF-A0A2K9P0D0-F1
#
_cell.length_a   1.000
_cell.length_b   1.000
_cell.length_c   1.000
_cell.angle_alpha   90.00
_cell.angle_beta   90.00
_cell.angle_gamma   90.00
#
_symmetry.space_group_name_H-M   'P 1'
#
loop_
_entity.id
_entity.type
_entity.pdbx_description
1 polymer ?
#
loop_
_entity_poly.entity_id
_entity_poly.type
_entity_poly.pdbx_seq_one_letter_code
_entity_poly.pdbx_strand_id
1 'polypeptide(L)'
;MAIGERIKFIRNLHGATQKWLGLKLGFSEKTAETRVGQYEIGVRTPKDEMIKDIANIFGVSPQAIKLPDIDNYNALLHTLFAIEDIYGLTVNMLDDELCLTLDRENSSYFPVYDMLRAWNKVARKYRNGVITKEEYDNWRYNYPESKI
;
A
#
# COMPACT_ATOMS: atom_id res chain seq x y z
N MET A 1 -2.15 5.35 8.44
CA MET A 1 -0.76 5.69 8.12
C MET A 1 -0.80 6.78 7.10
N ALA A 2 -0.47 8.00 7.53
CA ALA A 2 -0.39 9.15 6.66
C ALA A 2 0.65 8.91 5.56
N ILE A 3 0.52 9.66 4.46
CA ILE A 3 1.42 9.54 3.30
C ILE A 3 2.91 9.69 3.67
N GLY A 4 3.23 10.56 4.63
CA GLY A 4 4.60 10.77 5.11
C GLY A 4 5.19 9.53 5.78
N GLU A 5 4.43 8.92 6.69
CA GLU A 5 4.81 7.67 7.33
C GLU A 5 4.96 6.53 6.32
N ARG A 6 4.12 6.52 5.28
CA ARG A 6 4.21 5.53 4.20
C ARG A 6 5.48 5.69 3.37
N ILE A 7 5.88 6.93 3.06
CA ILE A 7 7.15 7.23 2.39
C ILE A 7 8.32 6.75 3.26
N LYS A 8 8.30 7.05 4.56
CA LYS A 8 9.32 6.60 5.51
C LYS A 8 9.40 5.07 5.56
N PHE A 9 8.25 4.39 5.61
CA PHE A 9 8.17 2.94 5.63
C PHE A 9 8.83 2.32 4.37
N ILE A 10 8.46 2.79 3.17
CA ILE A 10 9.02 2.29 1.91
C ILE A 10 10.51 2.60 1.82
N ARG A 11 10.93 3.81 2.20
CA ARG A 11 12.35 4.16 2.22
C ARG A 11 13.16 3.22 3.12
N ASN A 12 12.66 2.94 4.32
CA ASN A 12 13.32 2.03 5.27
C ASN A 12 13.33 0.59 4.76
N LEU A 13 12.26 0.12 4.11
CA LEU A 13 12.19 -1.20 3.48
C LEU A 13 13.33 -1.41 2.47
N HIS A 14 13.71 -0.35 1.74
CA HIS A 14 14.81 -0.38 0.77
C HIS A 14 16.18 0.02 1.37
N GLY A 15 16.30 0.18 2.68
CA GLY A 15 17.56 0.56 3.35
C GLY A 15 18.10 1.95 2.95
N ALA A 16 17.26 2.81 2.38
CA ALA A 16 17.68 4.11 1.87
C ALA A 16 17.69 5.19 2.97
N THR A 17 18.62 6.13 2.91
CA THR A 17 18.64 7.31 3.80
C THR A 17 17.81 8.46 3.23
N GLN A 18 17.36 9.39 4.07
CA GLN A 18 16.63 10.59 3.62
C GLN A 18 17.48 11.41 2.65
N LYS A 19 18.78 11.60 2.95
CA LYS A 19 19.73 12.28 2.06
C LYS A 19 19.83 11.58 0.70
N TRP A 20 19.95 10.25 0.68
CA TRP A 20 20.03 9.49 -0.57
C TRP A 20 18.77 9.65 -1.42
N LEU A 21 17.58 9.53 -0.82
CA LEU A 21 16.32 9.72 -1.54
C LEU A 21 16.21 11.15 -2.07
N GLY A 22 16.55 12.16 -1.27
CA GLY A 22 16.52 13.56 -1.70
C GLY A 22 17.45 13.84 -2.88
N LEU A 23 18.64 13.24 -2.90
CA LEU A 23 19.56 13.35 -4.03
C LEU A 23 19.00 12.66 -5.29
N LYS A 24 18.38 11.48 -5.16
CA LYS A 24 17.71 10.80 -6.27
C LYS A 24 16.52 11.57 -6.84
N LEU A 25 15.84 12.34 -5.99
CA LEU A 25 14.77 13.27 -6.37
C LEU A 25 15.29 14.60 -6.96
N GLY A 26 16.61 14.75 -7.14
CA GLY A 26 17.22 15.95 -7.72
C GLY A 26 17.29 17.15 -6.77
N PHE A 27 17.13 16.95 -5.46
CA PHE A 27 17.33 18.02 -4.49
C PHE A 27 18.82 18.32 -4.32
N SER A 28 19.13 19.58 -3.99
CA SER A 28 20.52 19.97 -3.70
C SER A 28 21.06 19.24 -2.48
N GLU A 29 22.35 18.95 -2.45
CA GLU A 29 22.96 18.19 -1.35
C GLU A 29 22.70 18.82 0.03
N LYS A 30 22.63 20.15 0.10
CA LYS A 30 22.34 20.90 1.33
C LYS A 30 20.91 20.73 1.84
N THR A 31 19.95 20.38 0.97
CA THR A 31 18.51 20.34 1.32
C THR A 31 17.87 18.96 1.14
N ALA A 32 18.60 18.01 0.55
CA ALA A 32 18.11 16.68 0.22
C ALA A 32 17.48 15.96 1.43
N GLU A 33 18.22 15.90 2.53
CA GLU A 33 17.76 15.25 3.77
C GLU A 33 16.55 15.96 4.37
N THR A 34 16.65 17.27 4.62
CA THR A 34 15.60 18.07 5.26
C THR A 34 14.29 18.03 4.48
N ARG A 35 14.34 18.10 3.15
CA ARG A 35 13.12 18.09 2.32
C ARG A 35 12.41 16.74 2.36
N VAL A 36 13.16 15.63 2.34
CA VAL A 36 12.57 14.30 2.51
C VAL A 36 12.01 14.15 3.93
N GLY A 37 12.76 14.58 4.95
CA GLY A 37 12.30 14.58 6.33
C GLY A 37 10.97 15.33 6.52
N GLN A 38 10.81 16.49 5.88
CA GLN A 38 9.56 17.26 5.90
C GLN A 38 8.36 16.50 5.30
N TYR A 39 8.57 15.68 4.26
CA TYR A 39 7.52 14.80 3.74
C TYR A 39 7.17 13.72 4.77
N GLU A 40 8.19 13.09 5.36
CA GLU A 40 7.99 11.94 6.26
C GLU A 40 7.29 12.29 7.57
N ILE A 41 7.51 13.50 8.10
CA ILE A 41 6.85 13.99 9.32
C ILE A 41 5.54 14.74 9.03
N GLY A 42 5.10 14.80 7.77
CA GLY A 42 3.83 15.44 7.38
C GLY A 42 3.85 16.98 7.39
N VAL A 43 5.00 17.63 7.60
CA VAL A 43 5.14 19.10 7.47
C VAL A 43 4.84 19.55 6.04
N ARG A 44 5.12 18.70 5.05
CA ARG A 44 4.79 18.95 3.66
C ARG A 44 4.10 17.74 3.05
N THR A 45 3.05 17.97 2.29
CA THR A 45 2.41 16.94 1.47
C THR A 45 3.04 16.92 0.08
N PRO A 46 3.59 15.78 -0.39
CA PRO A 46 4.11 15.68 -1.74
C PRO A 46 2.99 15.76 -2.78
N LYS A 47 3.25 16.44 -3.89
CA LYS A 47 2.35 16.43 -5.05
C LYS A 47 2.41 15.09 -5.77
N ASP A 48 1.43 14.83 -6.62
CA ASP A 48 1.32 13.60 -7.40
C ASP A 48 2.57 13.25 -8.22
N GLU A 49 3.22 14.24 -8.83
CA GLU A 49 4.47 14.03 -9.55
C GLU A 49 5.58 13.53 -8.62
N MET A 50 5.74 14.15 -7.45
CA MET A 50 6.72 13.72 -6.44
C MET A 50 6.43 12.30 -5.95
N ILE A 51 5.15 11.93 -5.78
CA ILE A 51 4.76 10.58 -5.40
C ILE A 51 5.16 9.58 -6.49
N LYS A 52 4.93 9.91 -7.77
CA LYS A 52 5.35 9.07 -8.89
C LYS A 52 6.87 8.92 -8.94
N ASP A 53 7.62 10.00 -8.72
CA ASP A 53 9.09 9.95 -8.70
C ASP A 53 9.62 9.06 -7.57
N ILE A 54 9.06 9.20 -6.36
CA ILE A 54 9.40 8.32 -5.22
C ILE A 54 9.06 6.87 -5.55
N ALA A 55 7.88 6.62 -6.12
CA ALA A 55 7.43 5.29 -6.51
C ALA A 55 8.37 4.64 -7.54
N ASN A 56 8.78 5.41 -8.56
CA ASN A 56 9.72 4.98 -9.58
C ASN A 56 11.11 4.66 -9.00
N ILE A 57 11.62 5.47 -8.07
CA ILE A 57 12.91 5.24 -7.41
C ILE A 57 12.93 3.90 -6.66
N PHE A 58 11.83 3.57 -5.99
CA PHE A 58 11.72 2.34 -5.20
C PHE A 58 11.17 1.15 -6.00
N GLY A 59 10.74 1.35 -7.25
CA GLY A 59 10.12 0.30 -8.05
C GLY A 59 8.86 -0.23 -7.37
N VAL A 60 7.97 0.68 -6.96
CA VAL A 60 6.66 0.38 -6.39
C VAL A 60 5.57 1.15 -7.14
N SER A 61 4.33 0.72 -7.04
CA SER A 61 3.17 1.47 -7.53
C SER A 61 2.99 2.76 -6.73
N PRO A 62 2.64 3.90 -7.36
CA PRO A 62 2.25 5.11 -6.63
C PRO A 62 1.10 4.89 -5.64
N GLN A 63 0.23 3.91 -5.89
CA GLN A 63 -0.86 3.52 -4.98
C GLN A 63 -0.34 2.87 -3.69
N ALA A 64 0.85 2.26 -3.72
CA ALA A 64 1.48 1.77 -2.50
C ALA A 64 1.89 2.91 -1.55
N ILE A 65 2.01 4.15 -2.05
CA ILE A 65 2.30 5.37 -1.28
C ILE A 65 1.00 6.10 -0.90
N LYS A 66 0.06 6.24 -1.84
CA LYS A 66 -1.23 6.93 -1.64
C LYS A 66 -2.26 6.03 -0.93
N LEU A 67 -2.04 5.78 0.35
CA LEU A 67 -3.04 5.09 1.17
C LEU A 67 -4.07 6.08 1.76
N PRO A 68 -5.34 5.66 1.94
CA PRO A 68 -6.25 6.39 2.80
C PRO A 68 -5.67 6.45 4.22
N ASP A 69 -5.96 7.55 4.92
CA ASP A 69 -5.56 7.69 6.32
C ASP A 69 -6.35 6.71 7.19
N ILE A 70 -5.64 5.71 7.70
CA ILE A 70 -6.13 4.65 8.58
C ILE A 70 -5.35 4.61 9.90
N ASP A 71 -4.87 5.76 10.41
CA ASP A 71 -4.01 5.84 11.61
C ASP A 71 -4.69 5.57 12.96
N ASN A 72 -6.02 5.45 12.98
CA ASN A 72 -6.74 5.09 14.19
C ASN A 72 -7.88 4.11 13.90
N TYR A 73 -8.37 3.45 14.95
CA TYR A 73 -9.41 2.43 14.84
C TYR A 73 -10.71 2.94 14.21
N ASN A 74 -11.10 4.20 14.44
CA ASN A 74 -12.30 4.77 13.83
C ASN A 74 -12.08 4.99 12.33
N ALA A 75 -10.94 5.54 11.93
CA ALA A 75 -10.61 5.74 10.52
C ALA A 75 -10.52 4.40 9.76
N LEU A 76 -9.98 3.37 10.40
CA LEU A 76 -9.99 1.99 9.88
C LEU A 76 -11.43 1.50 9.64
N LEU A 77 -12.30 1.59 10.64
CA LEU A 77 -13.69 1.13 10.51
C LEU A 77 -14.47 1.93 9.46
N HIS A 78 -14.35 3.25 9.43
CA HIS A 78 -14.99 4.07 8.39
C HIS A 78 -14.50 3.74 6.99
N THR A 79 -13.22 3.35 6.84
CA THR A 79 -12.70 2.83 5.55
C THR A 79 -13.35 1.51 5.17
N LEU A 80 -13.53 0.59 6.13
CA LEU A 80 -14.21 -0.67 5.90
C LEU A 80 -15.69 -0.48 5.55
N PHE A 81 -16.41 0.43 6.21
CA PHE A 81 -17.80 0.78 5.88
C PHE A 81 -17.93 1.32 4.46
N ALA A 82 -17.04 2.23 4.05
CA ALA A 82 -17.03 2.72 2.67
C ALA A 82 -16.73 1.60 1.65
N ILE A 83 -15.88 0.64 2.00
CA ILE A 83 -15.59 -0.53 1.16
C ILE A 83 -16.83 -1.44 1.04
N GLU A 84 -17.58 -1.63 2.13
CA GLU A 84 -18.85 -2.35 2.12
C GLU A 84 -19.87 -1.65 1.20
N ASP A 85 -20.08 -0.35 1.40
CA ASP A 85 -21.05 0.45 0.61
C ASP A 85 -20.73 0.44 -0.90
N ILE A 86 -19.44 0.54 -1.26
CA ILE A 86 -19.03 0.68 -2.66
C ILE A 86 -18.86 -0.68 -3.36
N TYR A 87 -18.27 -1.66 -2.67
CA TYR A 87 -17.82 -2.91 -3.28
C TYR A 87 -18.53 -4.16 -2.75
N GLY A 88 -19.40 -4.03 -1.75
CA GLY A 88 -20.11 -5.16 -1.14
C GLY A 88 -19.18 -6.10 -0.35
N LEU A 89 -18.00 -5.64 0.06
CA LEU A 89 -17.10 -6.42 0.91
C LEU A 89 -17.44 -6.16 2.38
N THR A 90 -18.05 -7.16 3.03
CA THR A 90 -18.53 -7.07 4.41
C THR A 90 -17.87 -8.13 5.31
N VAL A 91 -18.15 -8.08 6.61
CA VAL A 91 -17.65 -9.04 7.60
C VAL A 91 -18.76 -10.04 7.96
N ASN A 92 -18.44 -11.33 7.92
CA ASN A 92 -19.32 -12.43 8.34
C ASN A 92 -18.58 -13.38 9.29
N MET A 93 -19.32 -14.25 9.96
CA MET A 93 -18.77 -15.31 10.81
C MET A 93 -18.73 -16.64 10.05
N LEU A 94 -17.57 -17.31 10.07
CA LEU A 94 -17.40 -18.67 9.58
C LEU A 94 -16.57 -19.45 10.61
N ASP A 95 -17.08 -20.58 11.09
CA ASP A 95 -16.39 -21.43 12.08
C ASP A 95 -15.86 -20.66 13.31
N ASP A 96 -16.70 -19.78 13.88
CA ASP A 96 -16.37 -18.89 15.00
C ASP A 96 -15.23 -17.86 14.73
N GLU A 97 -14.85 -17.68 13.45
CA GLU A 97 -13.88 -16.68 13.02
C GLU A 97 -14.52 -15.59 12.16
N LEU A 98 -14.10 -14.34 12.38
CA LEU A 98 -14.47 -13.21 11.54
C LEU A 98 -13.78 -13.31 10.19
N CYS A 99 -14.57 -13.33 9.12
CA CYS A 99 -14.13 -13.43 7.74
C CYS A 99 -14.65 -12.26 6.90
N LEU A 100 -13.83 -11.78 5.97
CA LEU A 100 -14.30 -10.88 4.91
C LEU A 100 -14.98 -11.68 3.80
N THR A 101 -16.15 -11.24 3.36
CA THR A 101 -16.96 -11.89 2.33
C THR A 101 -17.50 -10.89 1.33
N LEU A 102 -17.75 -11.35 0.09
CA LEU A 102 -18.34 -10.54 -0.96
C LEU A 102 -19.84 -10.80 -1.10
N ASP A 103 -20.60 -9.72 -1.22
CA ASP A 103 -22.01 -9.77 -1.59
C ASP A 103 -22.18 -10.09 -3.08
N ARG A 104 -22.85 -11.21 -3.38
CA ARG A 104 -23.10 -11.69 -4.75
C ARG A 104 -24.07 -10.83 -5.53
N GLU A 105 -24.91 -10.08 -4.83
CA GLU A 105 -25.88 -9.17 -5.44
C GLU A 105 -25.24 -7.82 -5.80
N ASN A 106 -24.04 -7.53 -5.28
CA ASN A 106 -23.32 -6.30 -5.60
C ASN A 106 -22.75 -6.36 -7.02
N SER A 107 -22.91 -5.27 -7.78
CA SER A 107 -22.44 -5.15 -9.17
C SER A 107 -20.91 -5.28 -9.31
N SER A 108 -20.17 -5.02 -8.24
CA SER A 108 -18.70 -5.16 -8.18
C SER A 108 -18.23 -6.57 -7.82
N TYR A 109 -19.14 -7.54 -7.60
CA TYR A 109 -18.79 -8.88 -7.13
C TYR A 109 -17.70 -9.55 -7.97
N PHE A 110 -17.90 -9.71 -9.29
CA PHE A 110 -16.96 -10.44 -10.14
C PHE A 110 -15.58 -9.76 -10.21
N PRO A 111 -15.48 -8.44 -10.49
CA PRO A 111 -14.18 -7.75 -10.46
C PRO A 111 -13.44 -7.91 -9.14
N VAL A 112 -14.11 -7.67 -8.01
CA VAL A 112 -13.47 -7.74 -6.68
C VAL A 112 -13.11 -9.19 -6.33
N TYR A 113 -13.95 -10.16 -6.69
CA TYR A 113 -13.67 -11.58 -6.54
C TYR A 113 -12.37 -11.97 -7.25
N ASP A 114 -12.18 -11.56 -8.51
CA ASP A 114 -10.96 -11.86 -9.25
C ASP A 114 -9.72 -11.23 -8.61
N MET A 115 -9.81 -10.00 -8.11
CA MET A 115 -8.73 -9.32 -7.39
C MET A 115 -8.36 -10.05 -6.09
N LEU A 116 -9.35 -10.37 -5.25
CA LEU A 116 -9.13 -11.09 -3.99
C LEU A 116 -8.64 -12.52 -4.23
N ARG A 117 -9.11 -13.18 -5.29
CA ARG A 117 -8.64 -14.50 -5.70
C ARG A 117 -7.18 -14.46 -6.15
N ALA A 118 -6.77 -13.44 -6.90
CA ALA A 118 -5.38 -13.23 -7.29
C ALA A 118 -4.50 -13.04 -6.04
N TRP A 119 -4.93 -12.19 -5.10
CA TRP A 119 -4.21 -12.00 -3.84
C TRP A 119 -4.11 -13.29 -3.02
N ASN A 120 -5.22 -14.01 -2.82
CA ASN A 120 -5.23 -15.26 -2.06
C ASN A 120 -4.28 -16.30 -2.68
N LYS A 121 -4.21 -16.39 -4.02
CA LYS A 121 -3.28 -17.30 -4.71
C LYS A 121 -1.82 -17.02 -4.34
N VAL A 122 -1.39 -15.76 -4.38
CA VAL A 122 -0.01 -15.38 -4.04
C VAL A 122 0.25 -15.52 -2.53
N ALA A 123 -0.71 -15.13 -1.68
CA ALA A 123 -0.61 -15.30 -0.23
C ALA A 123 -0.47 -16.77 0.18
N ARG A 124 -1.16 -17.69 -0.50
CA ARG A 124 -1.01 -19.14 -0.28
C ARG A 124 0.37 -19.66 -0.70
N LYS A 125 0.93 -19.19 -1.82
CA LYS A 125 2.32 -19.52 -2.20
C LYS A 125 3.28 -19.11 -1.09
N TYR A 126 3.14 -17.90 -0.55
CA TYR A 126 3.97 -17.40 0.55
C TYR A 126 3.81 -18.23 1.83
N ARG A 127 2.57 -18.48 2.28
CA ARG A 127 2.29 -19.29 3.49
C ARG A 127 2.84 -20.71 3.39
N ASN A 128 2.86 -21.28 2.19
CA ASN A 128 3.37 -22.62 1.93
C ASN A 128 4.89 -22.64 1.66
N GLY A 129 5.59 -21.51 1.78
CA GLY A 129 7.03 -21.41 1.55
C GLY A 129 7.47 -21.54 0.09
N VAL A 130 6.55 -21.40 -0.87
CA VAL A 130 6.85 -21.47 -2.31
C VAL A 130 7.55 -20.21 -2.81
N ILE A 131 7.24 -19.06 -2.20
CA ILE A 131 7.87 -17.77 -2.48
C ILE A 131 8.34 -17.13 -1.17
N THR A 132 9.37 -16.29 -1.24
CA THR A 132 9.90 -15.58 -0.07
C THR A 132 9.01 -14.41 0.35
N LYS A 133 9.32 -13.82 1.50
CA LYS A 133 8.64 -12.60 1.98
C LYS A 133 8.88 -11.44 1.02
N GLU A 134 10.09 -11.32 0.49
CA GLU A 134 10.48 -10.29 -0.46
C GLU A 134 9.71 -10.42 -1.77
N GLU A 135 9.54 -11.64 -2.30
CA GLU A 135 8.75 -11.89 -3.51
C GLU A 135 7.27 -11.55 -3.29
N TYR A 136 6.70 -11.94 -2.15
CA TYR A 136 5.33 -11.59 -1.80
C TYR A 136 5.13 -10.08 -1.66
N ASP A 137 6.07 -9.39 -1.02
CA ASP A 137 6.02 -7.94 -0.81
C ASP A 137 6.20 -7.19 -2.12
N ASN A 138 7.10 -7.64 -2.99
CA ASN A 138 7.26 -7.13 -4.34
C ASN A 138 5.95 -7.23 -5.14
N TRP A 139 5.23 -8.36 -5.05
CA TRP A 139 3.91 -8.50 -5.69
C TRP A 139 2.91 -7.47 -5.14
N ARG A 140 2.80 -7.34 -3.81
CA ARG A 140 1.86 -6.41 -3.17
C ARG A 140 2.13 -4.95 -3.53
N TYR A 141 3.40 -4.55 -3.58
CA TYR A 141 3.78 -3.16 -3.84
C TYR A 141 3.77 -2.80 -5.33
N ASN A 142 3.76 -3.78 -6.23
CA ASN A 142 3.71 -3.58 -7.68
C ASN A 142 2.42 -4.11 -8.33
N TYR A 143 1.39 -4.44 -7.55
CA TYR A 143 0.08 -4.80 -8.10
C TYR A 143 -0.53 -3.61 -8.87
N PRO A 144 -1.13 -3.81 -10.06
CA PRO A 144 -1.42 -5.09 -10.72
C PRO A 144 -0.35 -5.58 -11.72
N GLU A 145 0.78 -4.89 -11.85
CA GLU A 145 1.78 -5.14 -12.90
C GLU A 145 2.67 -6.36 -12.64
N SER A 146 2.90 -6.71 -11.38
CA SER A 146 3.76 -7.84 -10.99
C SER A 146 3.12 -9.22 -11.22
N LYS A 147 3.81 -10.11 -11.95
CA LYS A 147 3.39 -11.50 -12.21
C LYS A 147 4.24 -12.46 -11.37
N ILE A 148 3.62 -13.12 -10.38
CA ILE A 148 4.24 -14.16 -9.52
C ILE A 148 3.44 -15.46 -9.49
#